data_AF-A0A923TGZ3-F1
#
_entry.id   AF-A0A923TGZ3-F1
#
_cell.length_a   1.000
_cell.length_b   1.000
_cell.length_c   1.000
_cell.angle_alpha   90.00
_cell.angle_beta   90.00
_cell.angle_gamma   90.00
#
_symmetry.space_group_name_H-M   'P 1'
#
loop_
_entity.id
_entity.type
_entity.pdbx_description
1 polymer ?
#
loop_
_entity_poly.entity_id
_entity_poly.type
_entity_poly.pdbx_seq_one_letter_code
_entity_poly.pdbx_strand_id
1 'polypeptide(L)'
;MPNALAPELRHLVKESVALFGQVLKSKLGASAYRRIEKTRKAMTTLRRSSLAAEIKALEQQFKLLEKLSAKDQFAFAQSFALMLELMNTCENAYRSKQIKNKIHAGSLSAKRETASGVPNSVVYVLTAHPTEARAPHNIWVFHEVLKILTEVLERENVHFQESERASLLHLFEIAWNTSMVRTKKPQVRDEAEHIYSTLLREETLRPLLRARSELAPIFVRSWVGGDKDGHPGVNEKVFLESLQLSRQKIRQFISARLRAV
;
A
#
# COMPACT_ATOMS: atom_id res chain seq x y z
N MET A 1 -14.77 -9.94 -24.37
CA MET A 1 -13.97 -10.88 -23.54
C MET A 1 -13.71 -10.21 -22.21
N PRO A 2 -13.90 -10.87 -21.04
CA PRO A 2 -13.61 -10.21 -19.77
C PRO A 2 -12.12 -9.86 -19.76
N ASN A 3 -11.79 -8.59 -19.48
CA ASN A 3 -10.43 -8.05 -19.46
C ASN A 3 -9.48 -9.00 -18.73
N ALA A 4 -8.70 -9.78 -19.47
CA ALA A 4 -7.71 -10.66 -18.89
C ALA A 4 -6.62 -9.78 -18.25
N LEU A 5 -6.31 -10.04 -16.98
CA LEU A 5 -5.21 -9.35 -16.30
C LEU A 5 -3.92 -9.45 -17.12
N ALA A 6 -3.19 -8.35 -17.21
CA ALA A 6 -1.94 -8.28 -17.97
C ALA A 6 -0.98 -9.41 -17.56
N PRO A 7 -0.30 -10.08 -18.52
CA PRO A 7 0.62 -11.18 -18.22
C PRO A 7 1.67 -10.84 -17.16
N GLU A 8 2.21 -9.62 -17.19
CA GLU A 8 3.21 -9.10 -16.25
C GLU A 8 2.66 -9.04 -14.83
N LEU A 9 1.46 -8.49 -14.65
CA LEU A 9 0.81 -8.43 -13.34
C LEU A 9 0.50 -9.83 -12.80
N ARG A 10 0.03 -10.74 -13.66
CA ARG A 10 -0.20 -12.15 -13.27
C ARG A 10 1.10 -12.82 -12.83
N HIS A 11 2.20 -12.58 -13.54
CA HIS A 11 3.50 -13.14 -13.17
C HIS A 11 4.00 -12.57 -11.84
N LEU A 12 3.92 -11.25 -11.66
CA LEU A 12 4.33 -10.55 -10.44
C LEU A 12 3.59 -11.07 -9.20
N VAL A 13 2.26 -11.20 -9.29
CA VAL A 13 1.42 -11.74 -8.21
C VAL A 13 1.78 -13.20 -7.94
N LYS A 14 1.94 -14.02 -8.99
CA LYS A 14 2.27 -15.45 -8.85
C LYS A 14 3.60 -15.64 -8.11
N GLU A 15 4.65 -14.92 -8.51
CA GLU A 15 5.97 -15.03 -7.90
C GLU A 15 5.94 -14.56 -6.44
N SER A 16 5.35 -13.38 -6.20
CA SER A 16 5.28 -12.78 -4.87
C SER A 16 4.51 -13.66 -3.88
N VAL A 17 3.36 -14.21 -4.30
CA VAL A 17 2.58 -15.15 -3.47
C VAL A 17 3.33 -16.47 -3.26
N ALA A 18 4.10 -16.94 -4.24
CA ALA A 18 4.91 -18.14 -4.08
C ALA A 18 6.02 -17.94 -3.03
N LEU A 19 6.73 -16.81 -3.07
CA LEU A 19 7.74 -16.44 -2.07
C LEU A 19 7.11 -16.30 -0.67
N PHE A 20 5.97 -15.61 -0.54
CA PHE A 20 5.26 -15.52 0.74
C PHE A 20 4.81 -16.92 1.23
N GLY A 21 4.38 -17.80 0.34
CA GLY A 21 4.05 -19.19 0.66
C GLY A 21 5.24 -19.98 1.25
N GLN A 22 6.48 -19.68 0.86
CA GLN A 22 7.67 -20.26 1.48
C GLN A 22 7.81 -19.82 2.94
N VAL A 23 7.58 -18.53 3.22
CA VAL A 23 7.57 -17.99 4.59
C VAL A 23 6.48 -18.68 5.42
N LEU A 24 5.26 -18.78 4.90
CA LEU A 24 4.15 -19.48 5.59
C LEU A 24 4.50 -20.94 5.89
N LYS A 25 5.08 -21.67 4.92
CA LYS A 25 5.47 -23.07 5.10
C LYS A 25 6.58 -23.21 6.15
N SER A 26 7.54 -22.29 6.17
CA SER A 26 8.63 -22.26 7.16
C SER A 26 8.11 -21.97 8.57
N LYS A 27 7.22 -20.97 8.73
CA LYS A 27 6.75 -20.50 10.05
C LYS A 27 5.61 -21.34 10.63
N LEU A 28 4.73 -21.91 9.80
CA LEU A 28 3.55 -22.66 10.24
C LEU A 28 3.65 -24.17 10.00
N GLY A 29 4.65 -24.61 9.24
CA GLY A 29 4.78 -25.99 8.80
C GLY A 29 3.87 -26.37 7.62
N ALA A 30 4.18 -27.52 7.02
CA ALA A 30 3.55 -27.94 5.76
C ALA A 30 2.04 -28.21 5.88
N SER A 31 1.56 -28.68 7.03
CA SER A 31 0.13 -28.99 7.23
C SER A 31 -0.73 -27.72 7.23
N ALA A 32 -0.34 -26.72 8.02
CA ALA A 32 -1.04 -25.44 8.11
C ALA A 32 -1.00 -24.67 6.77
N TYR A 33 0.17 -24.60 6.12
CA TYR A 33 0.30 -23.99 4.80
C TYR A 33 -0.62 -24.64 3.76
N ARG A 34 -0.69 -25.98 3.71
CA ARG A 34 -1.60 -26.69 2.80
C ARG A 34 -3.06 -26.34 3.04
N ARG A 35 -3.46 -26.11 4.29
CA ARG A 35 -4.83 -25.70 4.64
C ARG A 35 -5.12 -24.30 4.11
N ILE A 36 -4.24 -23.32 4.37
CA ILE A 36 -4.35 -21.94 3.87
C ILE A 36 -4.47 -21.94 2.33
N GLU A 37 -3.59 -22.67 1.65
CA GLU A 37 -3.57 -22.73 0.19
C GLU A 37 -4.81 -23.44 -0.38
N LYS A 38 -5.30 -24.49 0.29
CA LYS A 38 -6.56 -25.16 -0.08
C LYS A 38 -7.74 -24.20 0.01
N THR A 39 -7.86 -23.43 1.10
CA THR A 39 -8.91 -22.43 1.26
C THR A 39 -8.79 -21.33 0.21
N ARG A 40 -7.58 -20.80 -0.05
CA ARG A 40 -7.34 -19.76 -1.08
C ARG A 40 -7.81 -20.22 -2.46
N LYS A 41 -7.47 -21.44 -2.86
CA LYS A 41 -7.91 -22.03 -4.14
C LYS A 41 -9.42 -22.23 -4.20
N ALA A 42 -10.03 -22.76 -3.12
CA ALA A 42 -11.48 -22.91 -3.03
C ALA A 42 -12.22 -21.57 -3.20
N MET A 43 -11.77 -20.51 -2.51
CA MET A 43 -12.35 -19.17 -2.64
C MET A 43 -12.24 -18.60 -4.05
N THR A 44 -11.18 -18.95 -4.79
CA THR A 44 -11.02 -18.51 -6.18
C THR A 44 -12.04 -19.18 -7.10
N THR A 45 -12.36 -20.46 -6.87
CA THR A 45 -13.36 -21.20 -7.66
C THR A 45 -14.80 -20.79 -7.34
N LEU A 46 -15.07 -20.27 -6.15
CA LEU A 46 -16.42 -19.88 -5.72
C LEU A 46 -17.00 -18.71 -6.52
N ARG A 47 -16.15 -17.81 -7.04
CA ARG A 47 -16.57 -16.64 -7.83
C ARG A 47 -17.39 -16.95 -9.09
N ARG A 48 -17.43 -18.21 -9.51
CA ARG A 48 -18.17 -18.69 -10.70
C ARG A 48 -19.27 -19.70 -10.36
N SER A 49 -19.55 -19.89 -9.08
CA SER A 49 -20.51 -20.89 -8.59
C SER A 49 -21.90 -20.29 -8.40
N SER A 50 -22.92 -21.15 -8.26
CA SER A 50 -24.26 -20.69 -7.83
C SER A 50 -24.25 -20.25 -6.37
N LEU A 51 -25.17 -19.36 -5.99
CA LEU A 51 -25.30 -18.86 -4.61
C LEU A 51 -25.42 -20.00 -3.59
N ALA A 52 -26.20 -21.04 -3.88
CA ALA A 52 -26.35 -22.20 -2.99
C ALA A 52 -25.04 -22.98 -2.80
N ALA A 53 -24.25 -23.13 -3.86
CA ALA A 53 -22.93 -23.77 -3.77
C ALA A 53 -21.92 -22.91 -3.00
N GLU A 54 -21.99 -21.59 -3.15
CA GLU A 54 -21.19 -20.62 -2.41
C GLU A 54 -21.48 -20.67 -0.91
N ILE A 55 -22.75 -20.56 -0.50
CA ILE A 55 -23.15 -20.64 0.90
C ILE A 55 -22.66 -21.95 1.53
N LYS A 56 -22.93 -23.09 0.88
CA LYS A 56 -22.51 -24.41 1.38
C LYS A 56 -20.99 -24.50 1.56
N ALA A 57 -20.21 -23.96 0.64
CA ALA A 57 -18.76 -23.97 0.74
C ALA A 57 -18.25 -23.05 1.86
N LEU A 58 -18.84 -21.86 2.03
CA LEU A 58 -18.50 -20.93 3.11
C LEU A 58 -18.82 -21.53 4.48
N GLU A 59 -19.98 -22.17 4.65
CA GLU A 59 -20.35 -22.87 5.89
C GLU A 59 -19.36 -23.99 6.23
N GLN A 60 -18.92 -24.77 5.24
CA GLN A 60 -17.92 -25.81 5.43
C GLN A 60 -16.56 -25.23 5.86
N GLN A 61 -16.13 -24.11 5.27
CA GLN A 61 -14.89 -23.46 5.67
C GLN A 61 -14.99 -22.86 7.08
N PHE A 62 -16.13 -22.23 7.40
CA PHE A 62 -16.36 -21.67 8.73
C PHE A 62 -16.26 -22.75 9.82
N LYS A 63 -16.94 -23.88 9.65
CA LYS A 63 -16.86 -25.03 10.57
C LYS A 63 -15.44 -25.60 10.70
N LEU A 64 -14.62 -25.51 9.66
CA LEU A 64 -13.22 -25.93 9.72
C LEU A 64 -12.35 -24.94 10.50
N LEU A 65 -12.62 -23.64 10.39
CA LEU A 65 -11.91 -22.58 11.10
C LEU A 65 -12.28 -22.55 12.58
N GLU A 66 -13.55 -22.77 12.93
CA GLU A 66 -13.99 -22.84 14.34
C GLU A 66 -13.28 -23.93 15.14
N LYS A 67 -12.87 -25.01 14.47
CA LYS A 67 -12.14 -26.13 15.11
C LYS A 67 -10.65 -25.85 15.34
N LEU A 68 -10.12 -24.76 14.80
CA LEU A 68 -8.73 -24.38 15.00
C LEU A 68 -8.52 -23.72 16.36
N SER A 69 -7.30 -23.83 16.90
CA SER A 69 -6.92 -23.06 18.09
C SER A 69 -6.98 -21.55 17.79
N ALA A 70 -7.16 -20.70 18.81
CA ALA A 70 -7.14 -19.25 18.62
C ALA A 70 -5.84 -18.75 17.95
N LYS A 71 -4.71 -19.39 18.28
CA LYS A 71 -3.40 -19.13 17.65
C LYS A 71 -3.43 -19.45 16.15
N ASP A 72 -3.99 -20.59 15.77
CA ASP A 72 -4.07 -21.00 14.37
C ASP A 72 -5.09 -20.18 13.58
N GLN A 73 -6.22 -19.79 14.21
CA GLN A 73 -7.18 -18.85 13.62
C GLN A 73 -6.53 -17.49 13.34
N PHE A 74 -5.75 -16.98 14.29
CA PHE A 74 -5.00 -15.74 14.10
C PHE A 74 -3.98 -15.85 12.98
N ALA A 75 -3.17 -16.91 12.96
CA ALA A 75 -2.20 -17.16 11.88
C ALA A 75 -2.89 -17.28 10.52
N PHE A 76 -4.07 -17.89 10.46
CA PHE A 76 -4.88 -17.99 9.26
C PHE A 76 -5.33 -16.60 8.78
N ALA A 77 -5.92 -15.79 9.66
CA ALA A 77 -6.34 -14.42 9.35
C ALA A 77 -5.16 -13.54 8.90
N GLN A 78 -4.04 -13.59 9.61
CA GLN A 78 -2.81 -12.86 9.28
C GLN A 78 -2.27 -13.26 7.89
N SER A 79 -2.32 -14.54 7.55
CA SER A 79 -1.89 -15.03 6.23
C SER A 79 -2.70 -14.39 5.10
N PHE A 80 -4.03 -14.35 5.23
CA PHE A 80 -4.90 -13.74 4.21
C PHE A 80 -4.78 -12.22 4.17
N ALA A 81 -4.62 -11.56 5.32
CA ALA A 81 -4.41 -10.13 5.37
C ALA A 81 -3.08 -9.72 4.69
N LEU A 82 -1.97 -10.42 4.97
CA LEU A 82 -0.69 -10.18 4.29
C LEU A 82 -0.72 -10.51 2.80
N MET A 83 -1.43 -11.58 2.40
CA MET A 83 -1.65 -11.86 0.98
C MET A 83 -2.40 -10.73 0.28
N LEU A 84 -3.41 -10.14 0.94
CA LEU A 84 -4.17 -9.02 0.37
C LEU A 84 -3.30 -7.76 0.23
N GLU A 85 -2.53 -7.40 1.27
CA GLU A 85 -1.56 -6.29 1.19
C GLU A 85 -0.54 -6.51 0.06
N LEU A 86 -0.07 -7.75 -0.09
CA LEU A 86 0.86 -8.09 -1.18
C LEU A 86 0.21 -7.96 -2.56
N MET A 87 -1.02 -8.42 -2.73
CA MET A 87 -1.77 -8.27 -3.98
C MET A 87 -1.99 -6.79 -4.33
N ASN A 88 -2.37 -5.97 -3.35
CA ASN A 88 -2.51 -4.52 -3.52
C ASN A 88 -1.17 -3.87 -3.89
N THR A 89 -0.07 -4.33 -3.30
CA THR A 89 1.28 -3.82 -3.60
C THR A 89 1.71 -4.17 -5.02
N CYS A 90 1.44 -5.39 -5.48
CA CYS A 90 1.68 -5.80 -6.87
C CYS A 90 0.87 -4.96 -7.87
N GLU A 91 -0.42 -4.72 -7.57
CA GLU A 91 -1.28 -3.87 -8.42
C GLU A 91 -0.78 -2.43 -8.45
N ASN A 92 -0.37 -1.88 -7.32
CA ASN A 92 0.19 -0.54 -7.22
C ASN A 92 1.48 -0.40 -8.04
N ALA A 93 2.41 -1.37 -7.96
CA ALA A 93 3.63 -1.37 -8.76
C ALA A 93 3.30 -1.38 -10.27
N TYR A 94 2.36 -2.23 -10.69
CA TYR A 94 1.93 -2.31 -12.07
C TYR A 94 1.24 -1.03 -12.56
N ARG A 95 0.37 -0.43 -11.74
CA ARG A 95 -0.30 0.83 -12.04
C ARG A 95 0.70 1.98 -12.20
N SER A 96 1.71 2.04 -11.33
CA SER A 96 2.80 3.03 -11.44
C SER A 96 3.54 2.92 -12.76
N LYS A 97 3.90 1.70 -13.20
CA LYS A 97 4.47 1.46 -14.54
C LYS A 97 3.53 1.94 -15.65
N GLN A 98 2.24 1.60 -15.59
CA GLN A 98 1.28 2.03 -16.62
C GLN A 98 1.17 3.56 -16.73
N ILE A 99 1.12 4.26 -15.60
CA ILE A 99 1.08 5.72 -15.56
C ILE A 99 2.37 6.28 -16.17
N LYS A 100 3.54 5.77 -15.77
CA LYS A 100 4.84 6.17 -16.33
C LYS A 100 4.91 5.97 -17.85
N ASN A 101 4.39 4.85 -18.36
CA ASN A 101 4.35 4.58 -19.80
C ASN A 101 3.42 5.54 -20.54
N LYS A 102 2.23 5.84 -20.00
CA LYS A 102 1.31 6.81 -20.58
C LYS A 102 1.89 8.24 -20.60
N ILE A 103 2.69 8.60 -19.60
CA ILE A 103 3.43 9.87 -19.57
C ILE A 103 4.50 9.89 -20.68
N HIS A 104 5.33 8.85 -20.79
CA HIS A 104 6.37 8.77 -21.83
C HIS A 104 5.80 8.74 -23.25
N ALA A 105 4.68 8.04 -23.47
CA ALA A 105 4.00 7.97 -24.76
C ALA A 105 3.29 9.28 -25.14
N GLY A 106 3.38 10.33 -24.31
CA GLY A 106 2.69 11.59 -24.54
C GLY A 106 1.16 11.51 -24.42
N SER A 107 0.60 10.35 -24.05
CA SER A 107 -0.86 10.17 -23.86
C SER A 107 -1.38 10.88 -22.62
N LEU A 108 -0.50 11.17 -21.65
CA LEU A 108 -0.74 12.08 -20.54
C LEU A 108 0.05 13.38 -20.69
N SER A 109 0.58 13.68 -21.89
CA SER A 109 1.16 15.00 -22.12
C SER A 109 0.07 16.03 -21.87
N ALA A 110 0.41 16.99 -21.03
CA ALA A 110 -0.32 18.22 -20.91
C ALA A 110 -0.22 18.96 -22.25
N LYS A 111 -0.95 18.49 -23.26
CA LYS A 111 -1.34 19.38 -24.33
C LYS A 111 -2.09 20.49 -23.60
N ARG A 112 -1.47 21.67 -23.54
CA ARG A 112 -2.19 22.93 -23.37
C ARG A 112 -3.08 23.02 -24.60
N GLU A 113 -4.17 22.26 -24.61
CA GLU A 113 -5.30 22.58 -25.47
C GLU A 113 -5.72 23.96 -25.01
N THR A 114 -5.34 24.93 -25.84
CA THR A 114 -5.80 26.29 -25.77
C THR A 114 -7.33 26.27 -25.65
N ALA A 115 -7.83 26.98 -24.64
CA ALA A 115 -9.23 27.31 -24.38
C ALA A 115 -10.06 26.31 -23.53
N SER A 116 -10.55 26.83 -22.39
CA SER A 116 -11.57 26.28 -21.47
C SER A 116 -11.32 24.89 -20.86
N GLY A 117 -10.70 24.82 -19.67
CA GLY A 117 -10.71 23.58 -18.88
C GLY A 117 -9.60 23.41 -17.84
N VAL A 118 -8.53 24.19 -17.91
CA VAL A 118 -7.46 24.13 -16.89
C VAL A 118 -7.93 24.84 -15.61
N PRO A 119 -7.89 24.18 -14.43
CA PRO A 119 -8.31 24.81 -13.18
C PRO A 119 -7.36 25.96 -12.80
N ASN A 120 -7.92 27.05 -12.26
CA ASN A 120 -7.15 28.21 -11.78
C ASN A 120 -6.13 27.83 -10.68
N SER A 121 -6.45 26.81 -9.90
CA SER A 121 -5.53 26.17 -8.96
C SER A 121 -6.04 24.79 -8.59
N VAL A 122 -5.14 23.93 -8.12
CA VAL A 122 -5.49 22.64 -7.52
C VAL A 122 -5.05 22.64 -6.06
N VAL A 123 -5.96 22.30 -5.16
CA VAL A 123 -5.69 22.19 -3.72
C VAL A 123 -5.93 20.76 -3.27
N TYR A 124 -4.85 20.06 -2.92
CA TYR A 124 -4.93 18.76 -2.25
C TYR A 124 -5.05 18.99 -0.75
N VAL A 125 -6.16 18.54 -0.14
CA VAL A 125 -6.35 18.59 1.31
C VAL A 125 -6.19 17.19 1.87
N LEU A 126 -5.08 16.96 2.56
CA LEU A 126 -4.74 15.66 3.15
C LEU A 126 -5.47 15.50 4.50
N THR A 127 -6.33 14.50 4.57
CA THR A 127 -7.07 14.14 5.78
C THR A 127 -6.40 12.99 6.51
N ALA A 128 -6.71 12.82 7.80
CA ALA A 128 -6.40 11.57 8.48
C ALA A 128 -7.16 10.45 7.77
N HIS A 129 -6.53 9.30 7.62
CA HIS A 129 -7.27 8.10 7.26
C HIS A 129 -7.92 7.59 8.55
N PRO A 130 -9.26 7.66 8.70
CA PRO A 130 -9.95 7.47 9.97
C PRO A 130 -9.72 6.09 10.61
N THR A 131 -9.14 5.16 9.85
CA THR A 131 -8.86 3.77 10.24
C THR A 131 -7.54 3.25 9.67
N GLU A 132 -6.47 4.06 9.58
CA GLU A 132 -5.15 3.50 9.24
C GLU A 132 -4.66 2.57 10.36
N ALA A 133 -5.18 1.34 10.33
CA ALA A 133 -4.91 0.30 11.30
C ALA A 133 -3.49 -0.20 11.14
N ARG A 134 -2.84 -0.02 9.98
CA ARG A 134 -1.51 -0.57 9.71
C ARG A 134 -0.47 0.05 10.62
N ALA A 135 0.38 -0.79 11.16
CA ALA A 135 1.50 -0.34 11.96
C ALA A 135 2.60 0.28 11.08
N PRO A 136 3.36 1.28 11.57
CA PRO A 136 4.41 1.96 10.77
C PRO A 136 5.43 1.02 10.13
N HIS A 137 5.84 -0.03 10.83
CA HIS A 137 6.77 -1.03 10.28
C HIS A 137 6.15 -1.86 9.16
N ASN A 138 4.84 -2.16 9.21
CA ASN A 138 4.15 -2.87 8.13
C ASN A 138 4.08 -2.00 6.87
N ILE A 139 3.76 -0.71 7.04
CA ILE A 139 3.79 0.29 5.96
C ILE A 139 5.20 0.37 5.34
N TRP A 140 6.23 0.41 6.19
CA TRP A 140 7.62 0.43 5.73
C TRP A 140 8.00 -0.83 4.93
N VAL A 141 7.65 -2.02 5.42
CA VAL A 141 7.94 -3.28 4.70
C VAL A 141 7.31 -3.27 3.32
N PHE A 142 6.01 -2.96 3.22
CA PHE A 142 5.32 -2.99 1.93
C PHE A 142 5.75 -1.86 0.99
N HIS A 143 6.32 -0.78 1.52
CA HIS A 143 6.99 0.23 0.72
C HIS A 143 8.30 -0.29 0.10
N GLU A 144 9.13 -1.01 0.86
CA GLU A 144 10.35 -1.62 0.29
C GLU A 144 10.00 -2.73 -0.71
N VAL A 145 8.95 -3.51 -0.45
CA VAL A 145 8.40 -4.46 -1.44
C VAL A 145 7.98 -3.72 -2.72
N LEU A 146 7.23 -2.62 -2.60
CA LEU A 146 6.78 -1.82 -3.76
C LEU A 146 7.95 -1.36 -4.63
N LYS A 147 9.07 -0.91 -4.04
CA LYS A 147 10.27 -0.51 -4.78
C LYS A 147 10.83 -1.66 -5.61
N ILE A 148 11.09 -2.81 -4.98
CA ILE A 148 11.62 -4.01 -5.66
C ILE A 148 10.69 -4.42 -6.80
N LEU A 149 9.38 -4.49 -6.55
CA LEU A 149 8.41 -4.87 -7.58
C LEU A 149 8.36 -3.88 -8.74
N THR A 150 8.53 -2.58 -8.46
CA THR A 150 8.59 -1.54 -9.49
C THR A 150 9.84 -1.69 -10.35
N GLU A 151 11.01 -1.91 -9.75
CA GLU A 151 12.28 -2.13 -10.46
C GLU A 151 12.22 -3.39 -11.35
N VAL A 152 11.68 -4.49 -10.83
CA VAL A 152 11.44 -5.72 -11.61
C VAL A 152 10.55 -5.45 -12.82
N LEU A 153 9.51 -4.63 -12.65
CA LEU A 153 8.56 -4.28 -13.71
C LEU A 153 9.17 -3.33 -14.75
N GLU A 154 10.19 -2.55 -14.43
CA GLU A 154 10.84 -1.63 -15.38
C GLU A 154 11.71 -2.35 -16.43
N ARG A 155 12.05 -3.62 -16.18
CA ARG A 155 12.80 -4.46 -17.13
C ARG A 155 11.93 -4.87 -18.32
N GLU A 156 12.57 -5.08 -19.47
CA GLU A 156 11.90 -5.59 -20.68
C GLU A 156 11.22 -6.94 -20.44
N ASN A 157 11.90 -7.81 -19.68
CA ASN A 157 11.35 -9.09 -19.22
C ASN A 157 11.16 -9.04 -17.70
N VAL A 158 9.92 -9.26 -17.25
CA VAL A 158 9.59 -9.37 -15.83
C VAL A 158 10.24 -10.64 -15.29
N HIS A 159 11.39 -10.48 -14.66
CA HIS A 159 12.16 -11.56 -14.06
C HIS A 159 12.78 -11.10 -12.74
N PHE A 160 12.59 -11.91 -11.71
CA PHE A 160 13.15 -11.69 -10.38
C PHE A 160 14.54 -12.31 -10.31
N GLN A 161 15.54 -11.48 -10.01
CA GLN A 161 16.89 -11.91 -9.68
C GLN A 161 16.91 -12.59 -8.31
N GLU A 162 17.93 -13.41 -8.06
CA GLU A 162 18.03 -14.15 -6.80
C GLU A 162 18.20 -13.22 -5.58
N SER A 163 18.92 -12.10 -5.76
CA SER A 163 19.04 -11.05 -4.75
C SER A 163 17.68 -10.41 -4.38
N GLU A 164 16.80 -10.23 -5.36
CA GLU A 164 15.46 -9.65 -5.15
C GLU A 164 14.53 -10.66 -4.48
N ARG A 165 14.60 -11.94 -4.89
CA ARG A 165 13.87 -13.01 -4.22
C ARG A 165 14.28 -13.12 -2.75
N ALA A 166 15.59 -13.10 -2.47
CA ALA A 166 16.12 -13.13 -1.11
C ALA A 166 15.66 -11.92 -0.30
N SER A 167 15.71 -10.73 -0.89
CA SER A 167 15.23 -9.49 -0.24
C SER A 167 13.74 -9.53 0.06
N LEU A 168 12.92 -10.00 -0.88
CA LEU A 168 11.47 -10.16 -0.69
C LEU A 168 11.15 -11.21 0.37
N LEU A 169 11.85 -12.35 0.37
CA LEU A 169 11.70 -13.36 1.43
C LEU A 169 12.00 -12.75 2.80
N HIS A 170 13.10 -12.01 2.94
CA HIS A 170 13.46 -11.35 4.19
C HIS A 170 12.39 -10.33 4.62
N LEU A 171 11.92 -9.48 3.70
CA LEU A 171 10.84 -8.52 3.98
C LEU A 171 9.54 -9.20 4.40
N PHE A 172 9.17 -10.30 3.74
CA PHE A 172 8.00 -11.09 4.09
C PHE A 172 8.12 -11.77 5.44
N GLU A 173 9.31 -12.22 5.83
CA GLU A 173 9.57 -12.70 7.18
C GLU A 173 9.41 -11.58 8.23
N ILE A 174 9.88 -10.37 7.95
CA ILE A 174 9.65 -9.21 8.83
C ILE A 174 8.14 -8.93 8.95
N ALA A 175 7.41 -8.87 7.82
CA ALA A 175 5.97 -8.65 7.83
C ALA A 175 5.21 -9.72 8.62
N TRP A 176 5.66 -10.98 8.58
CA TRP A 176 5.07 -12.08 9.33
C TRP A 176 5.30 -11.96 10.84
N ASN A 177 6.52 -11.60 11.25
CA ASN A 177 6.89 -11.55 12.67
C ASN A 177 6.53 -10.23 13.36
N THR A 178 5.99 -9.26 12.62
CA THR A 178 5.62 -7.95 13.16
C THR A 178 4.11 -7.74 13.09
N SER A 179 3.56 -6.93 14.01
CA SER A 179 2.12 -6.71 14.06
C SER A 179 1.63 -5.99 12.81
N MET A 180 0.66 -6.53 12.10
CA MET A 180 0.06 -5.81 10.96
C MET A 180 -0.66 -4.55 11.42
N VAL A 181 -1.26 -4.60 12.62
CA VAL A 181 -2.09 -3.53 13.15
C VAL A 181 -1.43 -2.81 14.31
N ARG A 182 -1.78 -1.54 14.48
CA ARG A 182 -1.41 -0.75 15.66
C ARG A 182 -2.05 -1.36 16.91
N THR A 183 -1.27 -1.45 17.98
CA THR A 183 -1.74 -1.94 19.28
C THR A 183 -2.35 -0.84 20.15
N LYS A 184 -2.15 0.43 19.77
CA LYS A 184 -2.69 1.61 20.44
C LYS A 184 -3.40 2.49 19.42
N LYS A 185 -4.44 3.20 19.87
CA LYS A 185 -5.13 4.21 19.06
C LYS A 185 -4.10 5.26 18.58
N PRO A 186 -4.05 5.59 17.27
CA PRO A 186 -3.14 6.62 16.79
C PRO A 186 -3.45 7.96 17.43
N GLN A 187 -2.40 8.71 17.74
CA GLN A 187 -2.51 10.11 18.12
C GLN A 187 -2.53 10.98 16.86
N VAL A 188 -3.07 12.20 16.98
CA VAL A 188 -3.07 13.19 15.90
C VAL A 188 -1.65 13.44 15.36
N ARG A 189 -0.65 13.39 16.25
CA ARG A 189 0.76 13.46 15.87
C ARG A 189 1.18 12.33 14.94
N ASP A 190 0.76 11.08 15.20
CA ASP A 190 1.10 9.93 14.35
C ASP A 190 0.56 10.08 12.93
N GLU A 191 -0.66 10.60 12.81
CA GLU A 191 -1.32 10.87 11.52
C GLU A 191 -0.59 11.98 10.75
N ALA A 192 -0.21 13.04 11.45
CA ALA A 192 0.56 14.13 10.86
C ALA A 192 1.94 13.64 10.41
N GLU A 193 2.64 12.86 11.24
CA GLU A 193 3.92 12.24 10.87
C GLU A 193 3.79 11.35 9.64
N HIS A 194 2.72 10.55 9.55
CA HIS A 194 2.44 9.72 8.39
C HIS A 194 2.23 10.55 7.10
N ILE A 195 1.43 11.62 7.18
CA ILE A 195 1.21 12.54 6.05
C ILE A 195 2.54 13.11 5.55
N TYR A 196 3.38 13.66 6.44
CA TYR A 196 4.65 14.24 6.03
C TYR A 196 5.65 13.20 5.53
N SER A 197 5.67 11.99 6.12
CA SER A 197 6.51 10.89 5.63
C SER A 197 6.14 10.45 4.22
N THR A 198 4.89 10.66 3.81
CA THR A 198 4.43 10.34 2.45
C THR A 198 4.64 11.50 1.51
N LEU A 199 4.20 12.70 1.90
CA LEU A 199 4.24 13.90 1.10
C LEU A 199 5.66 14.31 0.72
N LEU A 200 6.61 14.25 1.65
CA LEU A 200 7.97 14.76 1.46
C LEU A 200 8.91 13.78 0.74
N ARG A 201 8.38 12.69 0.17
CA ARG A 201 9.17 11.78 -0.67
C ARG A 201 9.35 12.34 -2.07
N GLU A 202 10.48 12.07 -2.71
CA GLU A 202 10.79 12.61 -4.05
C GLU A 202 9.78 12.18 -5.10
N GLU A 203 9.37 10.92 -5.04
CA GLU A 203 8.36 10.32 -5.90
C GLU A 203 6.99 10.99 -5.78
N THR A 204 6.71 11.67 -4.67
CA THR A 204 5.47 12.45 -4.46
C THR A 204 5.68 13.92 -4.80
N LEU A 205 6.78 14.52 -4.32
CA LEU A 205 7.07 15.95 -4.53
C LEU A 205 7.38 16.28 -5.99
N ARG A 206 8.20 15.48 -6.69
CA ARG A 206 8.62 15.79 -8.07
C ARG A 206 7.43 15.92 -9.03
N PRO A 207 6.46 14.99 -9.06
CA PRO A 207 5.27 15.17 -9.90
C PRO A 207 4.46 16.41 -9.53
N LEU A 208 4.29 16.71 -8.23
CA LEU A 208 3.55 17.89 -7.77
C LEU A 208 4.26 19.20 -8.18
N LEU A 209 5.58 19.26 -8.07
CA LEU A 209 6.37 20.43 -8.48
C LEU A 209 6.34 20.62 -9.99
N ARG A 210 6.46 19.52 -10.77
CA ARG A 210 6.36 19.56 -12.22
C ARG A 210 4.98 20.03 -12.68
N ALA A 211 3.93 19.48 -12.10
CA ALA A 211 2.56 19.88 -12.40
C ALA A 211 2.32 21.36 -12.00
N ARG A 212 2.92 21.83 -10.90
CA ARG A 212 2.88 23.25 -10.52
C ARG A 212 3.53 24.17 -11.54
N SER A 213 4.64 23.76 -12.15
CA SER A 213 5.33 24.56 -13.19
C SER A 213 4.68 24.48 -14.56
N GLU A 214 4.08 23.34 -14.91
CA GLU A 214 3.59 23.07 -16.27
C GLU A 214 2.08 23.35 -16.44
N LEU A 215 1.27 23.14 -15.40
CA LEU A 215 -0.20 23.12 -15.47
C LEU A 215 -0.87 24.32 -14.78
N ALA A 216 -0.82 24.37 -13.45
CA ALA A 216 -1.54 25.34 -12.63
C ALA A 216 -0.90 25.43 -11.22
N PRO A 217 -1.13 26.50 -10.44
CA PRO A 217 -0.75 26.53 -9.03
C PRO A 217 -1.28 25.32 -8.27
N ILE A 218 -0.37 24.58 -7.61
CA ILE A 218 -0.71 23.43 -6.75
C ILE A 218 -0.42 23.77 -5.29
N PHE A 219 -1.41 23.56 -4.44
CA PHE A 219 -1.30 23.71 -3.00
C PHE A 219 -1.57 22.36 -2.33
N VAL A 220 -0.77 22.03 -1.31
CA VAL A 220 -1.02 20.90 -0.43
C VAL A 220 -1.33 21.45 0.96
N ARG A 221 -2.47 21.08 1.50
CA ARG A 221 -2.96 21.43 2.84
C ARG A 221 -3.27 20.16 3.61
N SER A 222 -3.49 20.28 4.92
CA SER A 222 -3.94 19.15 5.74
C SER A 222 -5.00 19.58 6.74
N TRP A 223 -5.94 18.67 7.00
CA TRP A 223 -6.90 18.77 8.10
C TRP A 223 -6.40 18.14 9.40
N VAL A 224 -5.34 17.34 9.36
CA VAL A 224 -4.85 16.64 10.55
C VAL A 224 -4.37 17.63 11.61
N GLY A 225 -5.00 17.54 12.79
CA GLY A 225 -4.79 18.43 13.93
C GLY A 225 -5.44 19.80 13.83
N GLY A 226 -6.11 20.12 12.71
CA GLY A 226 -6.91 21.33 12.55
C GLY A 226 -8.42 21.08 12.53
N ASP A 227 -8.85 19.91 12.06
CA ASP A 227 -10.26 19.52 12.05
C ASP A 227 -10.74 19.15 13.46
N LYS A 228 -11.72 19.90 13.95
CA LYS A 228 -12.31 19.74 15.29
C LYS A 228 -13.67 19.04 15.26
N ASP A 229 -14.19 18.75 14.07
CA ASP A 229 -15.55 18.22 13.95
C ASP A 229 -15.64 16.82 14.58
N GLY A 230 -16.43 16.68 15.64
CA GLY A 230 -16.64 15.43 16.36
C GLY A 230 -15.41 14.81 17.06
N HIS A 231 -14.25 15.48 17.09
CA HIS A 231 -13.00 14.88 17.58
C HIS A 231 -12.49 15.54 18.90
N PRO A 232 -12.82 14.99 20.09
CA PRO A 232 -12.44 15.58 21.38
C PRO A 232 -10.92 15.64 21.61
N GLY A 233 -10.14 14.90 20.83
CA GLY A 233 -8.68 14.92 20.87
C GLY A 233 -8.01 16.10 20.14
N VAL A 234 -8.74 16.97 19.44
CA VAL A 234 -8.17 18.13 18.73
C VAL A 234 -8.48 19.41 19.50
N ASN A 235 -7.51 19.85 20.32
CA ASN A 235 -7.57 21.12 21.06
C ASN A 235 -6.49 22.11 20.57
N GLU A 236 -6.41 23.29 21.19
CA GLU A 236 -5.44 24.34 20.84
C GLU A 236 -3.98 23.89 20.95
N LYS A 237 -3.67 23.01 21.92
CA LYS A 237 -2.32 22.46 22.10
C LYS A 237 -1.96 21.53 20.95
N VAL A 238 -2.88 20.64 20.58
CA VAL A 238 -2.71 19.70 19.45
C VAL A 238 -2.59 20.47 18.13
N PHE A 239 -3.41 21.50 17.91
CA PHE A 239 -3.30 22.34 16.73
C PHE A 239 -1.93 23.03 16.64
N LEU A 240 -1.45 23.60 17.75
CA LEU A 240 -0.12 24.22 17.80
C LEU A 240 0.99 23.18 17.56
N GLU A 241 0.88 21.99 18.14
CA GLU A 241 1.82 20.89 17.92
C GLU A 241 1.86 20.47 16.44
N SER A 242 0.70 20.31 15.80
CA SER A 242 0.62 19.96 14.37
C SER A 242 1.25 21.04 13.48
N LEU A 243 1.07 22.33 13.79
CA LEU A 243 1.74 23.43 13.08
C LEU A 243 3.25 23.40 13.27
N GLN A 244 3.73 23.15 14.50
CA GLN A 244 5.17 23.04 14.79
C GLN A 244 5.80 21.84 14.08
N LEU A 245 5.14 20.69 14.11
CA LEU A 245 5.56 19.47 13.43
C LEU A 245 5.66 19.69 11.92
N SER A 246 4.67 20.34 11.31
CA SER A 246 4.69 20.74 9.90
C SER A 246 5.95 21.53 9.55
N ARG A 247 6.20 22.63 10.29
CA ARG A 247 7.39 23.47 10.09
C ARG A 247 8.67 22.67 10.29
N GLN A 248 8.74 21.84 11.31
CA GLN A 248 9.91 21.01 11.61
C GLN A 248 10.22 20.05 10.45
N LYS A 249 9.23 19.27 9.98
CA LYS A 249 9.41 18.28 8.91
C LYS A 249 9.84 18.93 7.60
N ILE A 250 9.22 20.05 7.23
CA ILE A 250 9.59 20.82 6.03
C ILE A 250 11.02 21.36 6.15
N ARG A 251 11.39 21.98 7.29
CA ARG A 251 12.76 22.47 7.52
C ARG A 251 13.78 21.35 7.46
N GLN A 252 13.52 20.21 8.10
CA GLN A 252 14.41 19.05 8.07
C GLN A 252 14.62 18.55 6.64
N PHE A 253 13.54 18.43 5.86
CA PHE A 253 13.61 18.04 4.46
C PHE A 253 14.47 19.02 3.62
N ILE A 254 14.21 20.32 3.72
CA ILE A 254 14.96 21.35 2.97
C ILE A 254 16.43 21.35 3.40
N SER A 255 16.73 21.31 4.70
CA SER A 255 18.11 21.29 5.20
C SER A 255 18.86 20.00 4.82
N ALA A 256 18.18 18.87 4.68
CA ALA A 256 18.80 17.65 4.16
C ALA A 256 19.14 17.79 2.67
N ARG A 257 18.25 18.42 1.89
CA ARG A 257 18.47 18.68 0.45
C ARG A 257 19.58 19.68 0.18
N LEU A 258 19.63 20.79 0.92
CA LEU A 258 20.67 21.81 0.78
C LEU A 258 22.07 21.29 1.13
N ARG A 259 22.18 20.28 2.01
CA ARG A 259 23.46 19.63 2.35
C ARG A 259 23.91 18.59 1.34
N ALA A 260 23.02 18.15 0.44
CA ALA A 260 23.31 17.15 -0.57
C ALA A 260 23.70 17.78 -1.93
N VAL A 261 23.71 19.12 -2.01
CA VAL A 261 24.19 19.94 -3.14
C VAL A 261 25.55 20.48 -2.77
#